data_AF-A0A0L0D5D3-F1
#
_entry.id   AF-A0A0L0D5D3-F1
#
_cell.length_a   1.000
_cell.length_b   1.000
_cell.length_c   1.000
_cell.angle_alpha   90.00
_cell.angle_beta   90.00
_cell.angle_gamma   90.00
#
_symmetry.space_group_name_H-M   'P 1'
#
loop_
_entity.id
_entity.type
_entity.pdbx_description
1 polymer ?
#
loop_
_entity_poly.entity_id
_entity_poly.type
_entity_poly.pdbx_seq_one_letter_code
_entity_poly.pdbx_strand_id
1 'polypeptide(L)'
;MSGRFLGYDEEEDEFDAETYGIWIAERGAAILLVALAHLLAIPIYLSWRCCCKPLLRKCCCCCRSCFEEKTDKSGKTVFSAISVRSLKLLLIVIVAMVVAVFIAGTSGNAVTQKGFGNTSDNLIKHGQQLVDDVEVAIQRLLAQARTSDEGSRMEPATEAGNDALDTIRNIDNSFDTFRQYHSLAVYVLFAAPAAFFGLGVLLGFFNFTCCQLLIVIAMWNLLLLFVVIIAVSLHSMLWLVTNDFCAEVDLFVDGSSTTKSRELFEKALNCVNGSDPEATADGTGFGALNNVIQDALTEARDAACNAADSLYHRDDDDVIAGADPITFEVCATECTVNSEKALAEGLMNGIAEIATYNDIKTVNLDPILECRFVDQIVGDFRSDLCRTAVPGLYTVTLMLAVIVILIDVGLVFLCRGQRRFGNIGEAAPDSAYGDYYYEYDESKIYEYEYGSSYDEL
;
A
#
# COMPACT_ATOMS: atom_id res chain seq x y z
N MET A 1 18.01 -0.25 -15.81
CA MET A 1 16.92 -0.87 -15.04
C MET A 1 15.82 0.15 -14.90
N SER A 2 14.68 -0.11 -15.54
CA SER A 2 13.48 0.69 -15.37
C SER A 2 13.04 0.53 -13.90
N GLY A 3 12.76 1.62 -13.19
CA GLY A 3 12.13 1.58 -11.86
C GLY A 3 10.63 1.29 -11.97
N ARG A 4 10.23 0.52 -12.99
CA ARG A 4 8.85 0.21 -13.32
C ARG A 4 8.43 -1.05 -12.59
N PHE A 5 7.13 -1.16 -12.34
CA PHE A 5 6.58 -2.31 -11.65
C PHE A 5 6.97 -3.61 -12.38
N LEU A 6 7.47 -4.60 -11.62
CA LEU A 6 7.96 -5.88 -12.16
C LEU A 6 9.07 -5.75 -13.23
N GLY A 7 9.75 -4.61 -13.29
CA GLY A 7 10.82 -4.38 -14.25
C GLY A 7 10.34 -4.33 -15.70
N TYR A 8 9.09 -3.89 -15.92
CA TYR A 8 8.52 -3.80 -17.26
C TYR A 8 9.41 -2.96 -18.20
N ASP A 9 9.74 -3.52 -19.36
CA ASP A 9 10.45 -2.88 -20.46
C ASP A 9 9.47 -2.58 -21.59
N GLU A 10 9.34 -1.30 -21.94
CA GLU A 10 8.40 -0.85 -22.96
C GLU A 10 8.89 -1.14 -24.39
N GLU A 11 10.22 -1.19 -24.58
CA GLU A 11 10.84 -1.45 -25.89
C GLU A 11 10.72 -2.93 -26.25
N GLU A 12 10.96 -3.82 -25.29
CA GLU A 12 10.91 -5.28 -25.48
C GLU A 12 9.52 -5.88 -25.21
N ASP A 13 8.64 -5.15 -24.51
CA ASP A 13 7.32 -5.63 -24.05
C ASP A 13 7.42 -6.87 -23.14
N GLU A 14 8.50 -6.94 -22.35
CA GLU A 14 8.79 -8.05 -21.46
C GLU A 14 8.88 -7.58 -20.00
N PHE A 15 8.57 -8.50 -19.07
CA PHE A 15 8.70 -8.29 -17.64
C PHE A 15 9.96 -8.99 -17.12
N ASP A 16 10.91 -8.22 -16.58
CA ASP A 16 12.05 -8.77 -15.85
C ASP A 16 11.82 -8.73 -14.33
N ALA A 17 10.90 -9.60 -13.88
CA ALA A 17 10.51 -9.69 -12.49
C ALA A 17 11.65 -10.14 -11.56
N GLU A 18 12.61 -10.92 -12.07
CA GLU A 18 13.77 -11.37 -11.30
C GLU A 18 14.69 -10.19 -10.97
N THR A 19 15.06 -9.42 -11.99
CA THR A 19 15.89 -8.22 -11.82
C THR A 19 15.21 -7.19 -10.94
N TYR A 20 13.91 -6.98 -11.12
CA TYR A 20 13.12 -6.09 -10.26
C TYR A 20 13.11 -6.57 -8.80
N GLY A 21 12.91 -7.87 -8.59
CA GLY A 21 12.97 -8.49 -7.26
C GLY A 21 14.32 -8.26 -6.58
N ILE A 22 15.43 -8.41 -7.31
CA ILE A 22 16.79 -8.12 -6.82
C ILE A 22 16.91 -6.64 -6.43
N TRP A 23 16.44 -5.73 -7.28
CA TRP A 23 16.48 -4.28 -7.03
C TRP A 23 15.69 -3.85 -5.77
N ILE A 24 14.55 -4.50 -5.48
CA ILE A 24 13.81 -4.31 -4.22
C ILE A 24 14.59 -4.91 -3.05
N ALA A 25 15.08 -6.15 -3.23
CA ALA A 25 15.79 -6.88 -2.19
C ALA A 25 17.04 -6.13 -1.73
N GLU A 26 17.80 -5.52 -2.64
CA GLU A 26 18.97 -4.68 -2.33
C GLU A 26 18.63 -3.51 -1.40
N ARG A 27 17.48 -2.84 -1.63
CA ARG A 27 17.04 -1.70 -0.79
C ARG A 27 16.67 -2.14 0.62
N GLY A 28 15.92 -3.22 0.75
CA GLY A 28 15.62 -3.74 2.09
C GLY A 28 16.85 -4.37 2.75
N ALA A 29 17.75 -5.00 2.00
CA ALA A 29 19.01 -5.52 2.51
C ALA A 29 19.86 -4.41 3.14
N ALA A 30 19.90 -3.21 2.56
CA ALA A 30 20.58 -2.07 3.17
C ALA A 30 20.01 -1.71 4.55
N ILE A 31 18.69 -1.76 4.73
CA ILE A 31 18.02 -1.52 6.02
C ILE A 31 18.28 -2.69 6.99
N LEU A 32 18.29 -3.92 6.51
CA LEU A 32 18.64 -5.10 7.31
C LEU A 32 20.09 -5.05 7.80
N LEU A 33 21.02 -4.53 7.01
CA LEU A 33 22.40 -4.28 7.47
C LEU A 33 22.43 -3.27 8.63
N VAL A 34 21.57 -2.24 8.62
CA VAL A 34 21.40 -1.34 9.76
C VAL A 34 20.82 -2.07 10.97
N ALA A 35 19.85 -2.97 10.77
CA ALA A 35 19.32 -3.80 11.86
C ALA A 35 20.42 -4.69 12.49
N LEU A 36 21.25 -5.32 11.67
CA LEU A 36 22.37 -6.14 12.12
C LEU A 36 23.42 -5.30 12.85
N ALA A 37 23.77 -4.12 12.31
CA ALA A 37 24.66 -3.18 12.99
C ALA A 37 24.09 -2.74 14.35
N HIS A 38 22.78 -2.52 14.43
CA HIS A 38 22.08 -2.19 15.68
C HIS A 38 22.18 -3.33 16.70
N LEU A 39 21.98 -4.58 16.28
CA LEU A 39 22.15 -5.76 17.13
C LEU A 39 23.59 -5.92 17.63
N LEU A 40 24.59 -5.65 16.77
CA LEU A 40 26.01 -5.66 17.12
C LEU A 40 26.41 -4.48 18.03
N ALA A 41 25.65 -3.39 18.03
CA ALA A 41 25.87 -2.26 18.94
C ALA A 41 25.48 -2.61 20.39
N ILE A 42 24.60 -3.60 20.62
CA ILE A 42 24.18 -4.05 21.95
C ILE A 42 25.37 -4.48 22.83
N PRO A 43 26.26 -5.41 22.43
CA PRO A 43 27.42 -5.79 23.23
C PRO A 43 28.43 -4.64 23.41
N ILE A 44 28.57 -3.73 22.43
CA ILE A 44 29.40 -2.53 22.56
C ILE A 44 28.83 -1.61 23.65
N TYR A 45 27.51 -1.43 23.66
CA TYR A 45 26.79 -0.65 24.66
C TYR A 45 26.95 -1.24 26.07
N LEU A 46 26.85 -2.57 26.18
CA LEU A 46 27.12 -3.29 27.44
C LEU A 46 28.57 -3.12 27.90
N SER A 47 29.53 -3.20 26.98
CA SER A 47 30.97 -3.09 27.27
C SER A 47 31.35 -1.68 27.73
N TRP A 48 30.85 -0.64 27.06
CA TRP A 48 31.03 0.75 27.48
C TRP A 48 30.54 0.94 28.92
N ARG A 49 29.41 0.32 29.26
CA ARG A 49 28.84 0.43 30.60
C ARG A 49 29.65 -0.32 31.67
N CYS A 50 30.19 -1.49 31.35
CA CYS A 50 31.07 -2.26 32.23
C CYS A 50 32.38 -1.53 32.51
N CYS A 51 32.97 -0.86 31.50
CA CYS A 51 34.16 -0.01 31.68
C CYS A 51 33.91 1.21 32.58
N CYS A 52 32.65 1.59 32.80
CA CYS A 52 32.31 2.66 33.73
C CYS A 52 32.06 2.19 35.17
N LYS A 53 31.94 0.89 35.48
CA LYS A 53 31.79 0.39 36.87
C LYS A 53 33.17 0.11 37.50
N PRO A 54 33.43 0.58 38.74
CA PRO A 54 34.61 0.20 39.50
C PRO A 54 34.38 -1.17 40.14
N LEU A 55 34.41 -2.26 39.35
CA LEU A 55 34.16 -3.61 39.89
C LEU A 55 35.42 -4.41 40.22
N LEU A 56 36.60 -3.89 39.90
CA LEU A 56 37.83 -4.38 40.48
C LEU A 56 38.69 -3.18 40.89
N ARG A 57 39.01 -3.13 42.19
CA ARG A 57 40.19 -2.40 42.66
C ARG A 57 41.36 -2.82 41.77
N LYS A 58 41.81 -1.86 40.95
CA LYS A 58 42.99 -1.84 40.07
C LYS A 58 42.79 -2.47 38.67
N CYS A 59 43.00 -1.62 37.67
CA CYS A 59 43.31 -1.90 36.27
C CYS A 59 42.18 -2.40 35.36
N CYS A 60 41.52 -1.48 34.66
CA CYS A 60 41.64 -1.34 33.20
C CYS A 60 40.65 -0.28 32.70
N CYS A 61 41.13 0.96 32.56
CA CYS A 61 40.77 1.98 31.57
C CYS A 61 41.30 3.32 32.09
N CYS A 62 42.16 3.95 31.32
CA CYS A 62 42.94 5.15 31.61
C CYS A 62 42.10 6.44 31.77
N CYS A 63 40.90 6.38 32.34
CA CYS A 63 40.03 7.55 32.60
C CYS A 63 40.19 8.10 34.02
N ARG A 64 41.32 7.84 34.70
CA ARG A 64 41.58 8.33 36.07
C ARG A 64 41.76 9.85 36.13
N SER A 65 41.91 10.54 35.00
CA SER A 65 42.23 11.96 34.96
C SER A 65 41.11 12.88 34.45
N CYS A 66 39.88 12.41 34.22
CA CYS A 66 38.88 13.29 33.56
C CYS A 66 37.89 14.01 34.48
N PHE A 67 37.53 13.54 35.67
CA PHE A 67 36.68 14.31 36.59
C PHE A 67 36.86 13.81 38.03
N GLU A 68 37.26 14.67 38.96
CA GLU A 68 37.12 14.41 40.40
C GLU A 68 35.63 14.26 40.73
N GLU A 69 35.17 13.03 40.93
CA GLU A 69 33.81 12.73 41.37
C GLU A 69 33.66 13.26 42.80
N LYS A 70 32.94 14.38 42.98
CA LYS A 70 32.63 14.91 44.32
C LYS A 70 31.78 13.88 45.07
N THR A 71 32.30 13.35 46.17
CA THR A 71 31.57 12.46 47.06
C THR A 71 31.06 13.20 48.29
N ASP A 72 29.87 12.85 48.77
CA ASP A 72 29.38 13.30 50.07
C ASP A 72 30.18 12.69 51.23
N LYS A 73 29.83 13.06 52.46
CA LYS A 73 30.46 12.55 53.69
C LYS A 73 30.27 11.03 53.87
N SER A 74 29.32 10.42 53.18
CA SER A 74 29.08 8.97 53.16
C SER A 74 29.81 8.25 52.03
N GLY A 75 30.55 8.98 51.18
CA GLY A 75 31.29 8.45 50.05
C GLY A 75 30.43 8.24 48.80
N LYS A 76 29.20 8.75 48.73
CA LYS A 76 28.37 8.63 47.51
C LYS A 76 28.59 9.82 46.60
N THR A 77 28.50 9.58 45.31
CA THR A 77 28.73 10.59 44.28
C THR A 77 27.57 11.58 44.17
N VAL A 78 27.86 12.87 44.29
CA VAL A 78 26.84 13.93 44.26
C VAL A 78 26.80 14.58 42.88
N PHE A 79 25.59 14.79 42.34
CA PHE A 79 25.37 15.48 41.07
C PHE A 79 24.65 16.82 41.30
N SER A 80 24.93 17.82 40.44
CA SER A 80 24.23 19.11 40.54
C SER A 80 22.72 18.94 40.29
N ALA A 81 21.90 19.64 41.08
CA ALA A 81 20.44 19.56 40.99
C ALA A 81 19.93 19.95 39.58
N ILE A 82 20.57 20.96 38.97
CA ILE A 82 20.29 21.41 37.60
C ILE A 82 20.52 20.26 36.60
N SER A 83 21.64 19.55 36.70
CA SER A 83 21.96 18.42 35.80
C SER A 83 20.94 17.28 35.87
N VAL A 84 20.45 16.97 37.07
CA VAL A 84 19.41 15.95 37.26
C VAL A 84 18.06 16.42 36.71
N ARG A 85 17.67 17.68 36.99
CA ARG A 85 16.41 18.26 36.49
C ARG A 85 16.38 18.36 34.97
N SER A 86 17.46 18.85 34.35
CA SER A 86 17.57 18.96 32.89
C SER A 86 17.47 17.60 32.20
N LEU A 87 18.09 16.56 32.77
CA LEU A 87 17.98 15.20 32.25
C LEU A 87 16.54 14.65 32.36
N LYS A 88 15.88 14.85 33.50
CA LYS A 88 14.47 14.44 33.69
C LYS A 88 13.56 15.15 32.69
N LEU A 89 13.75 16.46 32.50
CA LEU A 89 12.99 17.25 31.52
C LEU A 89 13.22 16.74 30.09
N LEU A 90 14.47 16.44 29.72
CA LEU A 90 14.80 15.89 28.41
C LEU A 90 14.12 14.53 28.17
N LEU A 91 14.10 13.64 29.17
CA LEU A 91 13.40 12.36 29.05
C LEU A 91 11.89 12.54 28.90
N ILE A 92 11.27 13.51 29.59
CA ILE A 92 9.84 13.82 29.39
C ILE A 92 9.59 14.29 27.96
N VAL A 93 10.45 15.16 27.44
CA VAL A 93 10.35 15.65 26.05
C VAL A 93 10.47 14.49 25.05
N ILE A 94 11.40 13.55 25.26
CA ILE A 94 11.53 12.35 24.42
C ILE A 94 10.27 11.48 24.50
N VAL A 95 9.73 11.24 25.70
CA VAL A 95 8.47 10.49 25.86
C VAL A 95 7.32 11.18 25.12
N ALA A 96 7.19 12.50 25.21
CA ALA A 96 6.17 13.25 24.48
C ALA A 96 6.32 13.10 22.96
N MET A 97 7.56 13.12 22.44
CA MET A 97 7.83 12.87 21.03
C MET A 97 7.50 11.43 20.61
N VAL A 98 7.84 10.44 21.44
CA VAL A 98 7.46 9.03 21.21
C VAL A 98 5.94 8.86 21.12
N VAL A 99 5.19 9.53 22.00
CA VAL A 99 3.71 9.53 21.95
C VAL A 99 3.19 10.21 20.68
N ALA A 100 3.77 11.34 20.28
CA ALA A 100 3.36 12.02 19.04
C ALA A 100 3.61 11.14 17.80
N VAL A 101 4.76 10.48 17.73
CA VAL A 101 5.12 9.54 16.66
C VAL A 101 4.23 8.30 16.66
N PHE A 102 3.89 7.77 17.85
CA PHE A 102 2.91 6.69 18.00
C PHE A 102 1.55 7.08 17.40
N ILE A 103 1.05 8.28 17.72
CA ILE A 103 -0.23 8.78 17.21
C ILE A 103 -0.17 8.97 15.69
N ALA A 104 0.90 9.60 15.19
CA ALA A 104 1.11 9.78 13.75
C ALA A 104 1.18 8.44 13.00
N GLY A 105 1.95 7.48 13.51
CA GLY A 105 2.10 6.14 12.92
C GLY A 105 0.80 5.35 12.90
N THR A 106 0.05 5.36 14.00
CA THR A 106 -1.27 4.70 14.07
C THR A 106 -2.33 5.39 13.21
N SER A 107 -2.27 6.72 13.06
CA SER A 107 -3.11 7.44 12.09
C SER A 107 -2.77 7.06 10.65
N GLY A 108 -1.49 6.91 10.32
CA GLY A 108 -1.04 6.43 9.02
C GLY A 108 -1.58 5.03 8.73
N ASN A 109 -1.53 4.13 9.71
CA ASN A 109 -2.11 2.80 9.59
C ASN A 109 -3.63 2.87 9.34
N ALA A 110 -4.38 3.71 10.06
CA ALA A 110 -5.82 3.87 9.81
C ALA A 110 -6.14 4.33 8.39
N VAL A 111 -5.32 5.25 7.84
CA VAL A 111 -5.44 5.70 6.45
C VAL A 111 -5.14 4.55 5.47
N THR A 112 -4.08 3.77 5.72
CA THR A 112 -3.76 2.57 4.94
C THR A 112 -4.89 1.55 4.95
N GLN A 113 -5.44 1.24 6.13
CA GLN A 113 -6.54 0.29 6.27
C GLN A 113 -7.82 0.75 5.56
N LYS A 114 -8.06 2.06 5.54
CA LYS A 114 -9.18 2.65 4.81
C LYS A 114 -8.96 2.53 3.29
N GLY A 115 -7.78 2.89 2.80
CA GLY A 115 -7.46 2.79 1.37
C GLY A 115 -7.58 1.36 0.84
N PHE A 116 -7.01 0.37 1.54
CA PHE A 116 -7.19 -1.03 1.17
C PHE A 116 -8.64 -1.49 1.28
N GLY A 117 -9.38 -1.06 2.30
CA GLY A 117 -10.79 -1.41 2.45
C GLY A 117 -11.66 -0.91 1.31
N ASN A 118 -11.57 0.39 1.02
CA ASN A 118 -12.30 0.99 -0.10
C ASN A 118 -11.94 0.33 -1.44
N THR A 119 -10.66 0.02 -1.67
CA THR A 119 -10.21 -0.66 -2.88
C THR A 119 -10.90 -2.02 -3.04
N SER A 120 -10.94 -2.80 -1.96
CA SER A 120 -11.62 -4.10 -1.92
C SER A 120 -13.13 -3.99 -2.16
N ASP A 121 -13.77 -3.07 -1.45
CA ASP A 121 -15.22 -2.83 -1.54
C ASP A 121 -15.63 -2.41 -2.96
N ASN A 122 -14.85 -1.53 -3.59
CA ASN A 122 -15.09 -1.06 -4.95
C ASN A 122 -14.84 -2.18 -5.98
N LEU A 123 -13.81 -3.00 -5.80
CA LEU A 123 -13.57 -4.17 -6.66
C LEU A 123 -14.78 -5.12 -6.62
N ILE A 124 -15.27 -5.50 -5.43
CA ILE A 124 -16.45 -6.37 -5.30
C ILE A 124 -17.67 -5.73 -5.95
N LYS A 125 -17.92 -4.45 -5.67
CA LYS A 125 -19.07 -3.72 -6.20
C LYS A 125 -19.06 -3.71 -7.73
N HIS A 126 -17.92 -3.43 -8.36
CA HIS A 126 -17.80 -3.43 -9.81
C HIS A 126 -17.87 -4.83 -10.42
N GLY A 127 -17.30 -5.84 -9.74
CA GLY A 127 -17.45 -7.24 -10.15
C GLY A 127 -18.92 -7.70 -10.12
N GLN A 128 -19.67 -7.31 -9.09
CA GLN A 128 -21.11 -7.59 -9.02
C GLN A 128 -21.89 -6.86 -10.11
N GLN A 129 -21.60 -5.58 -10.33
CA GLN A 129 -22.21 -4.81 -11.41
C GLN A 129 -21.95 -5.44 -12.79
N LEU A 130 -20.74 -5.95 -13.04
CA LEU A 130 -20.42 -6.63 -14.29
C LEU A 130 -21.30 -7.89 -14.49
N VAL A 131 -21.45 -8.72 -13.45
CA VAL A 131 -22.31 -9.91 -13.51
C VAL A 131 -23.77 -9.53 -13.73
N ASP A 132 -24.26 -8.52 -13.01
CA ASP A 132 -25.63 -8.01 -13.15
C ASP A 132 -25.87 -7.46 -14.57
N ASP A 133 -24.92 -6.71 -15.12
CA ASP A 133 -25.00 -6.14 -16.48
C ASP A 133 -25.02 -7.24 -17.55
N VAL A 134 -24.21 -8.29 -17.40
CA VAL A 134 -24.22 -9.48 -18.26
C VAL A 134 -25.56 -10.19 -18.18
N GLU A 135 -26.09 -10.43 -16.97
CA GLU A 135 -27.38 -11.09 -16.79
C GLU A 135 -28.52 -10.29 -17.43
N VAL A 136 -28.54 -8.97 -17.23
CA VAL A 136 -29.54 -8.07 -17.85
C VAL A 136 -29.44 -8.13 -19.38
N ALA A 137 -28.22 -8.13 -19.94
CA ALA A 137 -28.03 -8.23 -21.39
C ALA A 137 -28.61 -9.55 -21.94
N ILE A 138 -28.31 -10.68 -21.29
CA ILE A 138 -28.82 -12.01 -21.65
C ILE A 138 -30.35 -12.03 -21.55
N GLN A 139 -30.94 -11.51 -20.46
CA GLN A 139 -32.39 -11.48 -20.29
C GLN A 139 -33.08 -10.66 -21.39
N ARG A 140 -32.50 -9.51 -21.78
CA ARG A 140 -33.04 -8.68 -22.87
C ARG A 140 -32.94 -9.36 -24.23
N LEU A 141 -31.87 -10.12 -24.48
CA LEU A 141 -31.71 -10.94 -25.69
C LEU A 141 -32.71 -12.10 -25.72
N LEU A 142 -32.82 -12.90 -24.65
CA LEU A 142 -33.74 -14.03 -24.58
C LEU A 142 -35.22 -13.61 -24.69
N ALA A 143 -35.56 -12.35 -24.37
CA ALA A 143 -36.89 -11.80 -24.53
C ALA A 143 -37.28 -11.51 -26.01
N GLN A 144 -36.32 -11.52 -26.94
CA GLN A 144 -36.57 -11.30 -28.36
C GLN A 144 -36.78 -12.62 -29.12
N ALA A 145 -37.61 -12.58 -30.17
CA ALA A 145 -38.04 -13.79 -30.87
C ALA A 145 -36.90 -14.61 -31.47
N ARG A 146 -35.87 -13.96 -32.05
CA ARG A 146 -34.76 -14.64 -32.76
C ARG A 146 -33.67 -15.18 -31.85
N THR A 147 -33.71 -14.82 -30.58
CA THR A 147 -32.66 -15.15 -29.60
C THR A 147 -33.22 -15.90 -28.40
N SER A 148 -34.50 -16.30 -28.44
CA SER A 148 -35.21 -16.90 -27.30
C SER A 148 -34.71 -18.29 -26.90
N ASP A 149 -34.08 -19.03 -27.81
CA ASP A 149 -33.51 -20.37 -27.62
C ASP A 149 -31.98 -20.39 -27.60
N GLU A 150 -31.34 -19.23 -27.73
CA GLU A 150 -29.88 -19.07 -27.86
C GLU A 150 -29.16 -19.04 -26.48
N GLY A 151 -29.85 -19.37 -25.39
CA GLY A 151 -29.33 -19.29 -24.02
C GLY A 151 -28.04 -20.07 -23.79
N SER A 152 -27.90 -21.25 -24.38
CA SER A 152 -26.68 -22.06 -24.28
C SER A 152 -25.47 -21.43 -24.97
N ARG A 153 -25.69 -20.60 -26.00
CA ARG A 153 -24.61 -19.87 -26.67
C ARG A 153 -24.13 -18.65 -25.88
N MET A 154 -24.91 -18.19 -24.91
CA MET A 154 -24.56 -17.06 -24.03
C MET A 154 -23.96 -17.50 -22.68
N GLU A 155 -23.98 -18.80 -22.36
CA GLU A 155 -23.40 -19.38 -21.15
C GLU A 155 -21.91 -18.99 -20.93
N PRO A 156 -21.03 -18.98 -21.96
CA PRO A 156 -19.63 -18.58 -21.78
C PRO A 156 -19.44 -17.14 -21.26
N ALA A 157 -20.38 -16.23 -21.54
CA ALA A 157 -20.31 -14.86 -21.03
C ALA A 157 -20.69 -14.79 -19.54
N THR A 158 -21.67 -15.59 -19.12
CA THR A 158 -22.03 -15.76 -17.71
C THR A 158 -20.89 -16.39 -16.92
N GLU A 159 -20.24 -17.42 -17.47
CA GLU A 159 -19.07 -18.06 -16.86
C GLU A 159 -17.92 -17.06 -16.71
N ALA A 160 -17.58 -16.29 -17.75
CA ALA A 160 -16.54 -15.27 -17.68
C ALA A 160 -16.83 -14.17 -16.64
N GLY A 161 -18.08 -13.71 -16.54
CA GLY A 161 -18.49 -12.76 -15.51
C GLY A 161 -18.31 -13.32 -14.09
N ASN A 162 -18.73 -14.57 -13.87
CA ASN A 162 -18.60 -15.23 -12.58
C ASN A 162 -17.13 -15.53 -12.21
N ASP A 163 -16.31 -15.97 -13.16
CA ASP A 163 -14.88 -16.21 -12.96
C ASP A 163 -14.14 -14.92 -12.61
N ALA A 164 -14.50 -13.80 -13.24
CA ALA A 164 -13.98 -12.48 -12.88
C ALA A 164 -14.38 -12.08 -11.45
N LEU A 165 -15.65 -12.27 -11.09
CA LEU A 165 -16.14 -11.98 -9.73
C LEU A 165 -15.48 -12.88 -8.67
N ASP A 166 -15.26 -14.16 -8.95
CA ASP A 166 -14.60 -15.08 -8.04
C ASP A 166 -13.11 -14.74 -7.88
N THR A 167 -12.45 -14.31 -8.96
CA THR A 167 -11.09 -13.75 -8.88
C THR A 167 -11.05 -12.51 -7.99
N ILE A 168 -12.02 -11.60 -8.14
CA ILE A 168 -12.17 -10.40 -7.30
C ILE A 168 -12.40 -10.78 -5.83
N ARG A 169 -13.25 -11.76 -5.54
CA ARG A 169 -13.50 -12.25 -4.17
C ARG A 169 -12.25 -12.88 -3.55
N ASN A 170 -11.44 -13.59 -4.35
CA ASN A 170 -10.17 -14.14 -3.88
C ASN A 170 -9.16 -13.03 -3.54
N ILE A 171 -9.14 -11.96 -4.34
CA ILE A 171 -8.33 -10.77 -4.08
C ILE A 171 -8.83 -10.08 -2.80
N ASP A 172 -10.14 -9.90 -2.62
CA ASP A 172 -10.74 -9.31 -1.42
C ASP A 172 -10.37 -10.09 -0.14
N ASN A 173 -10.55 -11.41 -0.15
CA ASN A 173 -10.15 -12.28 0.97
C ASN A 173 -8.65 -12.12 1.31
N SER A 174 -7.80 -11.95 0.30
CA SER A 174 -6.36 -11.73 0.48
C SER A 174 -6.07 -10.35 1.07
N PHE A 175 -6.76 -9.30 0.60
CA PHE A 175 -6.66 -7.96 1.16
C PHE A 175 -7.16 -7.90 2.60
N ASP A 176 -8.29 -8.51 2.93
CA ASP A 176 -8.84 -8.50 4.29
C ASP A 176 -7.90 -9.22 5.28
N THR A 177 -7.38 -10.38 4.87
CA THR A 177 -6.37 -11.12 5.64
C THR A 177 -5.12 -10.25 5.87
N PHE A 178 -4.59 -9.64 4.82
CA PHE A 178 -3.44 -8.75 4.92
C PHE A 178 -3.71 -7.55 5.84
N ARG A 179 -4.85 -6.88 5.68
CA ARG A 179 -5.29 -5.74 6.49
C ARG A 179 -5.32 -6.06 7.98
N GLN A 180 -5.92 -7.20 8.34
CA GLN A 180 -6.01 -7.64 9.73
C GLN A 180 -4.64 -7.84 10.36
N TYR A 181 -3.75 -8.59 9.70
CA TYR A 181 -2.41 -8.85 10.22
C TYR A 181 -1.52 -7.62 10.21
N HIS A 182 -1.55 -6.83 9.13
CA HIS A 182 -0.80 -5.59 9.01
C HIS A 182 -1.18 -4.60 10.13
N SER A 183 -2.48 -4.37 10.33
CA SER A 183 -2.96 -3.45 11.35
C SER A 183 -2.50 -3.85 12.75
N LEU A 184 -2.66 -5.13 13.10
CA LEU A 184 -2.19 -5.66 14.38
C LEU A 184 -0.68 -5.52 14.54
N ALA A 185 0.09 -5.86 13.50
CA ALA A 185 1.55 -5.76 13.52
C ALA A 185 1.99 -4.32 13.77
N VAL A 186 1.42 -3.33 13.07
CA VAL A 186 1.77 -1.91 13.28
C VAL A 186 1.49 -1.47 14.70
N TYR A 187 0.34 -1.82 15.28
CA TYR A 187 0.05 -1.49 16.68
C TYR A 187 1.07 -2.08 17.65
N VAL A 188 1.44 -3.35 17.49
CA VAL A 188 2.43 -4.02 18.34
C VAL A 188 3.82 -3.39 18.20
N LEU A 189 4.23 -3.09 16.97
CA LEU A 189 5.53 -2.49 16.67
C LEU A 189 5.70 -1.10 17.28
N PHE A 190 4.62 -0.32 17.40
CA PHE A 190 4.65 0.96 18.09
C PHE A 190 4.47 0.82 19.61
N ALA A 191 3.50 0.02 20.06
CA ALA A 191 3.12 -0.05 21.46
C ALA A 191 4.16 -0.73 22.34
N ALA A 192 4.75 -1.85 21.88
CA ALA A 192 5.67 -2.62 22.71
C ALA A 192 6.95 -1.84 23.05
N PRO A 193 7.69 -1.25 22.09
CA PRO A 193 8.86 -0.43 22.42
C PRO A 193 8.50 0.80 23.26
N ALA A 194 7.39 1.49 22.94
CA ALA A 194 6.97 2.68 23.69
C ALA A 194 6.63 2.34 25.15
N ALA A 195 5.95 1.22 25.40
CA ALA A 195 5.59 0.78 26.75
C ALA A 195 6.83 0.39 27.57
N PHE A 196 7.76 -0.38 26.99
CA PHE A 196 9.00 -0.74 27.66
C PHE A 196 9.90 0.47 27.92
N PHE A 197 9.98 1.40 26.98
CA PHE A 197 10.71 2.66 27.16
C PHE A 197 10.08 3.51 28.28
N GLY A 198 8.75 3.68 28.25
CA GLY A 198 8.00 4.40 29.28
C GLY A 198 8.17 3.78 30.67
N LEU A 199 8.11 2.46 30.79
CA LEU A 199 8.39 1.74 32.03
C LEU A 199 9.79 2.04 32.56
N GLY A 200 10.80 2.02 31.68
CA GLY A 200 12.17 2.39 32.04
C GLY A 200 12.24 3.82 32.60
N VAL A 201 11.61 4.78 31.92
CA VAL A 201 11.59 6.19 32.34
C VAL A 201 10.90 6.33 33.69
N LEU A 202 9.73 5.70 33.90
CA LEU A 202 9.01 5.73 35.17
C LEU A 202 9.85 5.18 36.33
N LEU A 203 10.51 4.03 36.15
CA LEU A 203 11.40 3.46 37.15
C LEU A 203 12.56 4.41 37.49
N GLY A 204 13.12 5.09 36.49
CA GLY A 204 14.13 6.12 36.69
C GLY A 204 13.59 7.34 37.46
N PHE A 205 12.36 7.77 37.19
CA PHE A 205 11.71 8.91 37.85
C PHE A 205 11.41 8.65 39.33
N PHE A 206 10.94 7.44 39.65
CA PHE A 206 10.60 7.01 41.01
C PHE A 206 11.80 6.48 41.80
N ASN A 207 13.03 6.69 41.31
CA ASN A 207 14.27 6.29 41.95
C ASN A 207 14.35 4.78 42.27
N PHE A 208 13.70 3.93 41.46
CA PHE A 208 13.91 2.49 41.52
C PHE A 208 15.25 2.16 40.86
N THR A 209 16.34 2.30 41.62
CA THR A 209 17.73 2.20 41.13
C THR A 209 18.25 0.77 41.04
N CYS A 210 17.37 -0.23 40.91
CA CYS A 210 17.81 -1.61 40.67
C CYS A 210 18.46 -1.68 39.28
N CYS A 211 19.79 -1.51 39.26
CA CYS A 211 20.56 -1.39 38.01
C CYS A 211 20.34 -2.59 37.08
N GLN A 212 20.13 -3.78 37.64
CA GLN A 212 19.83 -4.98 36.86
C GLN A 212 18.50 -4.85 36.11
N LEU A 213 17.44 -4.37 36.76
CA LEU A 213 16.12 -4.22 36.14
C LEU A 213 16.15 -3.23 34.96
N LEU A 214 16.79 -2.07 35.14
CA LEU A 214 16.89 -1.08 34.07
C LEU A 214 17.80 -1.53 32.92
N ILE A 215 18.81 -2.36 33.19
CA ILE A 215 19.61 -3.02 32.14
C ILE A 215 18.73 -3.99 31.35
N VAL A 216 17.96 -4.84 32.02
CA VAL A 216 17.06 -5.79 31.39
C VAL A 216 16.04 -5.06 30.50
N ILE A 217 15.43 -3.98 30.99
CA ILE A 217 14.50 -3.16 30.20
C ILE A 217 15.20 -2.53 28.99
N ALA A 218 16.41 -2.00 29.14
CA ALA A 218 17.14 -1.44 28.01
C ALA A 218 17.50 -2.50 26.95
N MET A 219 17.90 -3.71 27.37
CA MET A 219 18.20 -4.82 26.46
C MET A 219 16.95 -5.29 25.72
N TRP A 220 15.82 -5.43 26.42
CA TRP A 220 14.54 -5.75 25.79
C TRP A 220 14.11 -4.69 24.79
N ASN A 221 14.26 -3.40 25.12
CA ASN A 221 13.96 -2.34 24.16
C ASN A 221 14.86 -2.42 22.91
N LEU A 222 16.17 -2.62 23.05
CA LEU A 222 17.06 -2.75 21.89
C LEU A 222 16.69 -3.96 21.01
N LEU A 223 16.29 -5.08 21.63
CA LEU A 223 15.78 -6.24 20.89
C LEU A 223 14.47 -5.93 20.16
N LEU A 224 13.54 -5.21 20.81
CA LEU A 224 12.30 -4.79 20.17
C LEU A 224 12.57 -3.80 19.02
N LEU A 225 13.49 -2.85 19.19
CA LEU A 225 13.90 -1.93 18.14
C LEU A 225 14.53 -2.64 16.96
N PHE A 226 15.33 -3.69 17.19
CA PHE A 226 15.83 -4.55 16.11
C PHE A 226 14.68 -5.15 15.28
N VAL A 227 13.63 -5.67 15.94
CA VAL A 227 12.43 -6.16 15.25
C VAL A 227 11.71 -5.04 14.48
N VAL A 228 11.64 -3.84 15.06
CA VAL A 228 11.06 -2.67 14.37
C VAL A 228 11.87 -2.30 13.12
N ILE A 229 13.21 -2.34 13.15
CA ILE A 229 14.03 -2.04 11.96
C ILE A 229 13.81 -3.10 10.86
N ILE A 230 13.67 -4.38 11.22
CA ILE A 230 13.28 -5.42 10.25
C ILE A 230 11.91 -5.07 9.64
N ALA A 231 10.94 -4.68 10.47
CA ALA A 231 9.63 -4.28 9.97
C ALA A 231 9.70 -3.05 9.06
N VAL A 232 10.55 -2.05 9.36
CA VAL A 232 10.81 -0.89 8.49
C VAL A 232 11.34 -1.35 7.12
N SER A 233 12.23 -2.34 7.08
CA SER A 233 12.70 -2.92 5.81
C SER A 233 11.54 -3.50 5.00
N LEU A 234 10.70 -4.32 5.63
CA LEU A 234 9.55 -4.94 4.95
C LEU A 234 8.54 -3.91 4.46
N HIS A 235 8.22 -2.89 5.28
CA HIS A 235 7.31 -1.82 4.87
C HIS A 235 7.90 -0.95 3.76
N SER A 236 9.21 -0.73 3.75
CA SER A 236 9.89 0.01 2.67
C SER A 236 9.80 -0.74 1.35
N MET A 237 10.03 -2.05 1.36
CA MET A 237 9.86 -2.91 0.18
C MET A 237 8.41 -2.89 -0.32
N LEU A 238 7.44 -3.07 0.59
CA LEU A 238 6.02 -3.03 0.26
C LEU A 238 5.61 -1.67 -0.32
N TRP A 239 6.07 -0.58 0.29
CA TRP A 239 5.81 0.77 -0.19
C TRP A 239 6.36 1.00 -1.60
N LEU A 240 7.60 0.54 -1.88
CA LEU A 240 8.20 0.65 -3.22
C LEU A 240 7.38 -0.11 -4.27
N VAL A 241 7.09 -1.39 -4.02
CA VAL A 241 6.28 -2.22 -4.93
C VAL A 241 4.94 -1.56 -5.23
N THR A 242 4.26 -1.08 -4.18
CA THR A 242 2.94 -0.47 -4.32
C THR A 242 3.03 0.89 -5.01
N ASN A 243 4.07 1.67 -4.76
CA ASN A 243 4.28 2.96 -5.39
C ASN A 243 4.62 2.82 -6.88
N ASP A 244 5.47 1.87 -7.25
CA ASP A 244 5.81 1.58 -8.65
C ASP A 244 4.58 1.06 -9.39
N PHE A 245 3.79 0.20 -8.76
CA PHE A 245 2.51 -0.24 -9.31
C PHE A 245 1.54 0.92 -9.53
N CYS A 246 1.46 1.86 -8.58
CA CYS A 246 0.65 3.05 -8.71
C CYS A 246 1.11 3.99 -9.83
N ALA A 247 2.39 3.99 -10.17
CA ALA A 247 2.89 4.71 -11.35
C ALA A 247 2.36 4.06 -12.65
N GLU A 248 2.30 2.73 -12.73
CA GLU A 248 1.67 2.04 -13.87
C GLU A 248 0.17 2.30 -13.95
N VAL A 249 -0.53 2.35 -12.81
CA VAL A 249 -1.95 2.72 -12.75
C VAL A 249 -2.17 4.16 -13.23
N ASP A 250 -1.32 5.10 -12.81
CA ASP A 250 -1.37 6.48 -13.30
C ASP A 250 -1.16 6.52 -14.83
N LEU A 251 -0.22 5.74 -15.38
CA LEU A 251 0.00 5.63 -16.83
C LEU A 251 -1.20 5.00 -17.57
N PHE A 252 -1.88 4.03 -16.96
CA PHE A 252 -3.09 3.43 -17.51
C PHE A 252 -4.22 4.46 -17.62
N VAL A 253 -4.45 5.24 -16.57
CA VAL A 253 -5.57 6.20 -16.49
C VAL A 253 -5.30 7.47 -17.29
N ASP A 254 -4.06 7.99 -17.25
CA ASP A 254 -3.70 9.26 -17.88
C ASP A 254 -3.17 9.08 -19.33
N GLY A 255 -2.85 7.85 -19.73
CA GLY A 255 -2.41 7.52 -21.09
C GLY A 255 -3.52 7.67 -22.12
N SER A 256 -3.14 7.96 -23.38
CA SER A 256 -4.07 7.74 -24.51
C SER A 256 -4.45 6.26 -24.58
N SER A 257 -5.57 5.94 -25.23
CA SER A 257 -6.12 4.58 -25.43
C SER A 257 -5.23 3.58 -26.18
N THR A 258 -3.91 3.82 -26.21
CA THR A 258 -2.88 3.11 -26.97
C THR A 258 -1.74 2.61 -26.06
N THR A 259 -1.91 2.63 -24.75
CA THR A 259 -0.93 2.03 -23.84
C THR A 259 -1.00 0.50 -23.97
N LYS A 260 0.14 -0.16 -24.21
CA LYS A 260 0.22 -1.63 -24.37
C LYS A 260 -0.41 -2.40 -23.19
N SER A 261 -0.33 -1.85 -21.99
CA SER A 261 -0.98 -2.40 -20.80
C SER A 261 -2.50 -2.51 -20.95
N ARG A 262 -3.14 -1.50 -21.57
CA ARG A 262 -4.57 -1.51 -21.86
C ARG A 262 -4.92 -2.59 -22.89
N GLU A 263 -4.12 -2.71 -23.94
CA GLU A 263 -4.26 -3.76 -24.96
C GLU A 263 -4.15 -5.17 -24.36
N LEU A 264 -3.20 -5.40 -23.43
CA LEU A 264 -3.04 -6.69 -22.75
C LEU A 264 -4.25 -7.03 -21.86
N PHE A 265 -4.80 -6.05 -21.12
CA PHE A 265 -6.00 -6.25 -20.30
C PHE A 265 -7.24 -6.50 -21.15
N GLU A 266 -7.42 -5.72 -22.22
CA GLU A 266 -8.52 -5.87 -23.16
C GLU A 266 -8.45 -7.24 -23.84
N LYS A 267 -7.27 -7.69 -24.26
CA LYS A 267 -7.06 -9.01 -24.86
C LYS A 267 -7.30 -10.16 -23.89
N ALA A 268 -6.89 -10.03 -22.63
CA ALA A 268 -7.09 -11.07 -21.61
C ALA A 268 -8.56 -11.29 -21.27
N LEU A 269 -9.36 -10.23 -21.29
CA LEU A 269 -10.80 -10.25 -21.02
C LEU A 269 -11.65 -10.46 -22.29
N ASN A 270 -11.00 -10.63 -23.44
CA ASN A 270 -11.61 -10.70 -24.76
C ASN A 270 -12.57 -9.52 -25.05
N CYS A 271 -12.16 -8.33 -24.64
CA CYS A 271 -12.86 -7.09 -24.90
C CYS A 271 -12.73 -6.76 -26.39
N VAL A 272 -13.86 -6.46 -27.03
CA VAL A 272 -13.90 -6.05 -28.42
C VAL A 272 -13.63 -4.56 -28.49
N ASN A 273 -12.36 -4.19 -28.71
CA ASN A 273 -12.08 -2.89 -29.29
C ASN A 273 -12.47 -2.96 -30.78
N GLY A 274 -13.34 -2.05 -31.23
CA GLY A 274 -13.93 -2.03 -32.57
C GLY A 274 -12.95 -1.95 -33.77
N SER A 275 -11.65 -2.10 -33.52
CA SER A 275 -10.56 -2.13 -34.49
C SER A 275 -10.12 -3.53 -34.90
N ASP A 276 -10.48 -4.61 -34.17
CA ASP A 276 -10.10 -5.98 -34.55
C ASP A 276 -11.32 -6.90 -34.74
N PRO A 277 -11.80 -7.10 -35.98
CA PRO A 277 -12.91 -7.98 -36.29
C PRO A 277 -12.63 -9.45 -35.97
N GLU A 278 -11.37 -9.88 -35.90
CA GLU A 278 -11.03 -11.30 -35.67
C GLU A 278 -11.21 -11.72 -34.20
N ALA A 279 -11.03 -10.80 -33.24
CA ALA A 279 -11.29 -11.05 -31.82
C ALA A 279 -12.77 -11.39 -31.52
N THR A 280 -13.68 -11.04 -32.42
CA THR A 280 -15.12 -11.31 -32.28
C THR A 280 -15.53 -12.73 -32.66
N ALA A 281 -14.68 -13.51 -33.33
CA ALA A 281 -15.10 -14.74 -34.01
C ALA A 281 -15.12 -16.01 -33.14
N ASP A 282 -14.45 -16.03 -31.99
CA ASP A 282 -14.19 -17.29 -31.27
C ASP A 282 -15.34 -17.79 -30.39
N GLY A 283 -16.36 -16.96 -30.11
CA GLY A 283 -17.54 -17.36 -29.33
C GLY A 283 -17.28 -17.69 -27.86
N THR A 284 -16.16 -17.19 -27.31
CA THR A 284 -15.74 -17.40 -25.92
C THR A 284 -15.81 -16.09 -25.11
N GLY A 285 -15.95 -16.21 -23.78
CA GLY A 285 -16.05 -15.07 -22.87
C GLY A 285 -17.19 -14.12 -23.23
N PHE A 286 -16.95 -12.80 -23.14
CA PHE A 286 -17.95 -11.79 -23.50
C PHE A 286 -18.24 -11.74 -25.01
N GLY A 287 -17.33 -12.21 -25.87
CA GLY A 287 -17.52 -12.32 -27.31
C GLY A 287 -18.70 -13.22 -27.72
N ALA A 288 -19.11 -14.15 -26.86
CA ALA A 288 -20.30 -14.97 -27.06
C ALA A 288 -21.58 -14.12 -27.21
N LEU A 289 -21.71 -13.02 -26.45
CA LEU A 289 -22.85 -12.10 -26.56
C LEU A 289 -22.84 -11.34 -27.89
N ASN A 290 -21.65 -10.96 -28.36
CA ASN A 290 -21.51 -10.28 -29.65
C ASN A 290 -21.93 -11.19 -30.81
N ASN A 291 -21.60 -12.48 -30.77
CA ASN A 291 -22.01 -13.42 -31.83
C ASN A 291 -23.53 -13.58 -31.89
N VAL A 292 -24.19 -13.78 -30.76
CA VAL A 292 -25.65 -13.93 -30.72
C VAL A 292 -26.36 -12.68 -31.24
N ILE A 293 -25.92 -11.48 -30.86
CA ILE A 293 -26.57 -10.25 -31.32
C ILE A 293 -26.28 -9.92 -32.79
N GLN A 294 -25.09 -10.23 -33.30
CA GLN A 294 -24.74 -10.01 -34.71
C GLN A 294 -25.47 -10.99 -35.63
N ASP A 295 -25.62 -12.25 -35.21
CA ASP A 295 -26.46 -13.23 -35.91
C ASP A 295 -27.91 -12.75 -35.98
N ALA A 296 -28.48 -12.31 -34.85
CA ALA A 296 -29.84 -11.80 -34.79
C ALA A 296 -30.07 -10.53 -35.63
N LEU A 297 -29.11 -9.59 -35.63
CA LEU A 297 -29.13 -8.39 -36.48
C LEU A 297 -29.06 -8.75 -37.96
N THR A 298 -28.22 -9.72 -38.32
CA THR A 298 -28.09 -10.20 -39.70
C THR A 298 -29.38 -10.87 -40.15
N GLU A 299 -29.95 -11.75 -39.34
CA GLU A 299 -31.19 -12.45 -39.66
C GLU A 299 -32.39 -11.51 -39.74
N ALA A 300 -32.49 -10.51 -38.84
CA ALA A 300 -33.53 -9.48 -38.90
C ALA A 300 -33.39 -8.59 -40.14
N ARG A 301 -32.15 -8.27 -40.53
CA ARG A 301 -31.86 -7.52 -41.76
C ARG A 301 -32.21 -8.32 -43.01
N ASP A 302 -31.83 -9.59 -43.06
CA ASP A 302 -32.14 -10.46 -44.19
C ASP A 302 -33.65 -10.66 -44.32
N ALA A 303 -34.38 -10.83 -43.21
CA ALA A 303 -35.84 -10.90 -43.22
C ALA A 303 -36.49 -9.59 -43.73
N ALA A 304 -36.01 -8.43 -43.28
CA ALA A 304 -36.49 -7.14 -43.75
C ALA A 304 -36.18 -6.92 -45.24
N CYS A 305 -34.97 -7.26 -45.70
CA CYS A 305 -34.57 -7.19 -47.10
C CYS A 305 -35.40 -8.12 -47.98
N ASN A 306 -35.63 -9.37 -47.56
CA ASN A 306 -36.44 -10.33 -48.30
C ASN A 306 -37.92 -9.88 -48.40
N ALA A 307 -38.45 -9.27 -47.33
CA ALA A 307 -39.80 -8.70 -47.35
C ALA A 307 -39.88 -7.48 -48.29
N ALA A 308 -38.87 -6.61 -48.30
CA ALA A 308 -38.78 -5.47 -49.21
C ALA A 308 -38.62 -5.89 -50.68
N ASP A 309 -37.79 -6.89 -50.96
CA ASP A 309 -37.60 -7.45 -52.30
C ASP A 309 -38.89 -8.09 -52.83
N SER A 310 -39.62 -8.81 -51.96
CA SER A 310 -40.93 -9.39 -52.29
C SER A 310 -42.00 -8.33 -52.58
N LEU A 311 -41.90 -7.14 -51.97
CA LEU A 311 -42.76 -6.00 -52.28
C LEU A 311 -42.36 -5.33 -53.61
N TYR A 312 -41.07 -5.35 -53.97
CA TYR A 312 -40.54 -4.71 -55.17
C TYR A 312 -40.75 -5.54 -56.44
N HIS A 313 -40.53 -6.86 -56.39
CA HIS A 313 -40.61 -7.75 -57.57
C HIS A 313 -42.01 -8.25 -57.91
N ARG A 314 -43.04 -7.88 -57.15
CA ARG A 314 -44.43 -8.27 -57.47
C ARG A 314 -45.04 -7.45 -58.62
N ASP A 315 -44.45 -6.30 -58.96
CA ASP A 315 -44.83 -5.50 -60.12
C ASP A 315 -44.18 -5.97 -61.44
N ASP A 316 -43.24 -6.92 -61.41
CA ASP A 316 -42.56 -7.40 -62.63
C ASP A 316 -43.39 -8.41 -63.45
N ASP A 317 -44.50 -8.94 -62.91
CA ASP A 317 -45.48 -9.72 -63.70
C ASP A 317 -46.48 -8.83 -64.48
N ASP A 318 -46.47 -7.51 -64.26
CA ASP A 318 -47.13 -6.50 -65.09
C ASP A 318 -46.10 -5.43 -65.51
N VAL A 319 -45.21 -5.82 -66.44
CA VAL A 319 -44.25 -4.90 -67.08
C VAL A 319 -44.97 -3.67 -67.65
N ILE A 320 -44.94 -2.56 -66.92
CA ILE A 320 -44.94 -1.23 -67.50
C ILE A 320 -43.55 -0.66 -67.28
N ALA A 321 -42.73 -0.72 -68.34
CA ALA A 321 -41.47 -0.02 -68.42
C ALA A 321 -41.69 1.48 -68.15
N GLY A 322 -41.31 1.92 -66.95
CA GLY A 322 -41.40 3.32 -66.52
C GLY A 322 -41.95 3.56 -65.12
N ALA A 323 -41.68 2.67 -64.14
CA ALA A 323 -42.12 2.89 -62.76
C ALA A 323 -41.36 4.07 -62.13
N ASP A 324 -42.06 5.21 -61.98
CA ASP A 324 -41.67 6.29 -61.08
C ASP A 324 -41.54 5.75 -59.64
N PRO A 325 -40.67 6.32 -58.79
CA PRO A 325 -40.53 5.90 -57.39
C PRO A 325 -41.91 5.92 -56.69
N ILE A 326 -42.32 4.76 -56.18
CA ILE A 326 -43.60 4.58 -55.48
C ILE A 326 -43.64 5.53 -54.28
N THR A 327 -44.64 6.40 -54.25
CA THR A 327 -44.82 7.34 -53.13
C THR A 327 -45.46 6.64 -51.93
N PHE A 328 -45.21 7.14 -50.73
CA PHE A 328 -45.78 6.59 -49.49
C PHE A 328 -47.32 6.51 -49.52
N GLU A 329 -47.96 7.41 -50.26
CA GLU A 329 -49.42 7.47 -50.44
C GLU A 329 -49.95 6.29 -51.28
N VAL A 330 -49.25 5.91 -52.37
CA VAL A 330 -49.63 4.76 -53.21
C VAL A 330 -49.48 3.45 -52.45
N CYS A 331 -48.37 3.29 -51.72
CA CYS A 331 -48.11 2.12 -50.85
C CYS A 331 -49.18 1.96 -49.76
N ALA A 332 -49.68 3.06 -49.19
CA ALA A 332 -50.74 3.04 -48.18
C ALA A 332 -52.10 2.57 -48.75
N THR A 333 -52.40 2.82 -50.02
CA THR A 333 -53.63 2.35 -50.70
C THR A 333 -53.58 0.86 -51.07
N GLU A 334 -52.44 0.38 -51.56
CA GLU A 334 -52.20 -1.03 -51.94
C GLU A 334 -52.22 -1.94 -50.69
N CYS A 335 -51.72 -1.46 -49.54
CA CYS A 335 -51.81 -2.13 -48.22
C CYS A 335 -53.23 -2.50 -47.72
N THR A 336 -54.29 -2.24 -48.49
CA THR A 336 -55.64 -2.77 -48.25
C THR A 336 -55.80 -4.25 -48.61
N VAL A 337 -54.87 -4.85 -49.36
CA VAL A 337 -54.85 -6.29 -49.68
C VAL A 337 -54.14 -7.07 -48.56
N ASN A 338 -54.79 -8.12 -48.01
CA ASN A 338 -54.28 -8.89 -46.85
C ASN A 338 -52.83 -9.41 -47.00
N SER A 339 -52.39 -9.72 -48.22
CA SER A 339 -51.02 -10.18 -48.49
C SER A 339 -49.99 -9.04 -48.41
N GLU A 340 -50.33 -7.84 -48.87
CA GLU A 340 -49.44 -6.66 -48.82
C GLU A 340 -49.38 -6.09 -47.42
N LYS A 341 -50.49 -6.13 -46.69
CA LYS A 341 -50.52 -5.86 -45.26
C LYS A 341 -49.57 -6.78 -44.50
N ALA A 342 -49.59 -8.09 -44.77
CA ALA A 342 -48.69 -9.04 -44.10
C ALA A 342 -47.20 -8.82 -44.45
N LEU A 343 -46.90 -8.45 -45.70
CA LEU A 343 -45.53 -8.14 -46.13
C LEU A 343 -45.01 -6.81 -45.55
N ALA A 344 -45.85 -5.77 -45.53
CA ALA A 344 -45.53 -4.49 -44.90
C ALA A 344 -45.41 -4.61 -43.37
N GLU A 345 -46.27 -5.41 -42.72
CA GLU A 345 -46.12 -5.78 -41.31
C GLU A 345 -44.81 -6.55 -41.08
N GLY A 346 -44.43 -7.46 -41.97
CA GLY A 346 -43.14 -8.16 -41.93
C GLY A 346 -41.93 -7.23 -42.03
N LEU A 347 -41.95 -6.26 -42.94
CA LEU A 347 -40.91 -5.24 -43.08
C LEU A 347 -40.82 -4.34 -41.85
N MET A 348 -41.96 -3.83 -41.37
CA MET A 348 -42.01 -2.96 -40.18
C MET A 348 -41.58 -3.69 -38.91
N ASN A 349 -41.96 -4.97 -38.76
CA ASN A 349 -41.50 -5.81 -37.66
C ASN A 349 -39.99 -6.06 -37.75
N GLY A 350 -39.45 -6.35 -38.94
CA GLY A 350 -38.01 -6.50 -39.13
C GLY A 350 -37.22 -5.21 -38.79
N ILE A 351 -37.72 -4.05 -39.21
CA ILE A 351 -37.10 -2.74 -38.85
C ILE A 351 -37.17 -2.49 -37.34
N ALA A 352 -38.30 -2.79 -36.70
CA ALA A 352 -38.47 -2.64 -35.25
C ALA A 352 -37.58 -3.61 -34.45
N GLU A 353 -37.42 -4.84 -34.93
CA GLU A 353 -36.48 -5.82 -34.38
C GLU A 353 -35.03 -5.32 -34.49
N ILE A 354 -34.61 -4.84 -35.66
CA ILE A 354 -33.27 -4.24 -35.86
C ILE A 354 -33.05 -3.07 -34.89
N ALA A 355 -34.05 -2.20 -34.71
CA ALA A 355 -33.95 -1.09 -33.77
C ALA A 355 -33.80 -1.58 -32.32
N THR A 356 -34.53 -2.63 -31.95
CA THR A 356 -34.48 -3.23 -30.60
C THR A 356 -33.13 -3.92 -30.34
N TYR A 357 -32.63 -4.70 -31.31
CA TYR A 357 -31.31 -5.33 -31.18
C TYR A 357 -30.19 -4.28 -31.17
N ASN A 358 -30.29 -3.20 -31.95
CA ASN A 358 -29.32 -2.10 -31.85
C ASN A 358 -29.38 -1.37 -30.50
N ASP A 359 -30.56 -1.22 -29.89
CA ASP A 359 -30.70 -0.69 -28.52
C ASP A 359 -30.02 -1.61 -27.50
N ILE A 360 -30.30 -2.91 -27.54
CA ILE A 360 -29.67 -3.89 -26.65
C ILE A 360 -28.14 -3.88 -26.83
N LYS A 361 -27.68 -3.83 -28.09
CA LYS A 361 -26.26 -3.75 -28.40
C LYS A 361 -25.61 -2.53 -27.77
N THR A 362 -26.13 -1.34 -28.08
CA THR A 362 -25.52 -0.07 -27.69
C THR A 362 -25.65 0.25 -26.20
N VAL A 363 -26.75 -0.16 -25.57
CA VAL A 363 -27.03 0.16 -24.16
C VAL A 363 -26.44 -0.88 -23.21
N ASN A 364 -26.49 -2.17 -23.56
CA ASN A 364 -26.09 -3.25 -22.66
C ASN A 364 -24.78 -3.93 -23.05
N LEU A 365 -24.58 -4.23 -24.34
CA LEU A 365 -23.42 -5.04 -24.75
C LEU A 365 -22.16 -4.22 -24.99
N ASP A 366 -22.26 -3.09 -25.70
CA ASP A 366 -21.10 -2.27 -26.04
C ASP A 366 -20.30 -1.84 -24.78
N PRO A 367 -20.91 -1.44 -23.64
CA PRO A 367 -20.14 -1.16 -22.42
C PRO A 367 -19.35 -2.35 -21.85
N ILE A 368 -19.89 -3.57 -21.98
CA ILE A 368 -19.26 -4.82 -21.52
C ILE A 368 -18.14 -5.21 -22.49
N LEU A 369 -18.45 -5.20 -23.80
CA LEU A 369 -17.54 -5.57 -24.87
C LEU A 369 -16.36 -4.58 -24.98
N GLU A 370 -16.59 -3.29 -24.80
CA GLU A 370 -15.52 -2.28 -24.74
C GLU A 370 -14.81 -2.22 -23.37
N CYS A 371 -15.19 -3.08 -22.43
CA CYS A 371 -14.59 -3.18 -21.09
C CYS A 371 -14.51 -1.87 -20.32
N ARG A 372 -15.55 -1.02 -20.46
CA ARG A 372 -15.64 0.26 -19.74
C ARG A 372 -15.64 0.09 -18.21
N PHE A 373 -16.02 -1.09 -17.71
CA PHE A 373 -15.94 -1.41 -16.28
C PHE A 373 -14.49 -1.42 -15.77
N VAL A 374 -13.51 -1.75 -16.61
CA VAL A 374 -12.08 -1.75 -16.24
C VAL A 374 -11.62 -0.33 -15.94
N ASP A 375 -12.03 0.65 -16.75
CA ASP A 375 -11.70 2.06 -16.52
C ASP A 375 -12.25 2.56 -15.16
N GLN A 376 -13.45 2.12 -14.78
CA GLN A 376 -14.03 2.44 -13.46
C GLN A 376 -13.24 1.77 -12.33
N ILE A 377 -12.95 0.47 -12.46
CA ILE A 377 -12.16 -0.28 -11.47
C ILE A 377 -10.80 0.37 -11.27
N VAL A 378 -10.06 0.63 -12.35
CA VAL A 378 -8.71 1.21 -12.27
C VAL A 378 -8.76 2.65 -11.76
N GLY A 379 -9.79 3.42 -12.10
CA GLY A 379 -10.02 4.77 -11.56
C GLY A 379 -10.22 4.78 -10.04
N ASP A 380 -11.08 3.91 -9.51
CA ASP A 380 -11.31 3.78 -8.08
C ASP A 380 -10.06 3.23 -7.36
N PHE A 381 -9.38 2.27 -7.99
CA PHE A 381 -8.11 1.72 -7.53
C PHE A 381 -7.03 2.80 -7.36
N ARG A 382 -6.92 3.71 -8.34
CA ARG A 382 -6.02 4.88 -8.27
C ARG A 382 -6.35 5.78 -7.08
N SER A 383 -7.63 6.07 -6.85
CA SER A 383 -8.05 6.94 -5.75
C SER A 383 -7.79 6.29 -4.38
N ASP A 384 -8.20 5.05 -4.19
CA ASP A 384 -8.17 4.40 -2.88
C ASP A 384 -6.81 3.80 -2.54
N LEU A 385 -6.17 3.07 -3.46
CA LEU A 385 -4.85 2.52 -3.19
C LEU A 385 -3.77 3.61 -3.30
N CYS A 386 -3.69 4.27 -4.45
CA CYS A 386 -2.54 5.12 -4.77
C CYS A 386 -2.59 6.49 -4.08
N ARG A 387 -3.77 7.11 -3.97
CA ARG A 387 -3.90 8.42 -3.30
C ARG A 387 -4.18 8.31 -1.81
N THR A 388 -4.65 7.16 -1.31
CA THR A 388 -4.96 6.98 0.12
C THR A 388 -4.05 5.96 0.81
N ALA A 389 -3.98 4.71 0.35
CA ALA A 389 -3.23 3.67 1.06
C ALA A 389 -1.70 3.87 1.05
N VAL A 390 -1.13 4.21 -0.11
CA VAL A 390 0.33 4.39 -0.30
C VAL A 390 0.91 5.52 0.57
N PRO A 391 0.31 6.73 0.64
CA PRO A 391 0.76 7.75 1.59
C PRO A 391 0.67 7.32 3.06
N GLY A 392 -0.35 6.52 3.40
CA GLY A 392 -0.48 5.92 4.73
C GLY A 392 0.68 4.96 5.04
N LEU A 393 1.02 4.07 4.10
CA LEU A 393 2.15 3.13 4.22
C LEU A 393 3.47 3.87 4.41
N TYR A 394 3.70 4.90 3.62
CA TYR A 394 4.87 5.77 3.76
C TYR A 394 4.95 6.39 5.16
N THR A 395 3.82 6.91 5.65
CA THR A 395 3.73 7.51 6.98
C THR A 395 4.05 6.48 8.08
N VAL A 396 3.52 5.25 7.99
CA VAL A 396 3.84 4.17 8.92
C VAL A 396 5.34 3.88 8.91
N THR A 397 5.93 3.66 7.73
CA THR A 397 7.38 3.38 7.56
C THR A 397 8.24 4.47 8.18
N LEU A 398 7.93 5.73 7.89
CA LEU A 398 8.67 6.88 8.40
C LEU A 398 8.56 6.96 9.92
N MET A 399 7.37 6.80 10.49
CA MET A 399 7.15 6.88 11.93
C MET A 399 7.80 5.71 12.68
N LEU A 400 7.85 4.51 12.09
CA LEU A 400 8.60 3.37 12.63
C LEU A 400 10.12 3.65 12.63
N ALA A 401 10.66 4.31 11.60
CA ALA A 401 12.07 4.72 11.60
C ALA A 401 12.35 5.80 12.67
N VAL A 402 11.47 6.79 12.80
CA VAL A 402 11.62 7.88 13.78
C VAL A 402 11.52 7.35 15.22
N ILE A 403 10.61 6.42 15.53
CA ILE A 403 10.48 5.88 16.89
C ILE A 403 11.73 5.12 17.32
N VAL A 404 12.38 4.40 16.40
CA VAL A 404 13.68 3.74 16.67
C VAL A 404 14.72 4.76 17.12
N ILE A 405 14.89 5.84 16.35
CA ILE A 405 15.86 6.90 16.66
C ILE A 405 15.55 7.56 18.01
N LEU A 406 14.29 7.90 18.27
CA LEU A 406 13.87 8.54 19.52
C LEU A 406 14.11 7.66 20.73
N ILE A 407 13.76 6.37 20.65
CA ILE A 407 13.95 5.43 21.76
C ILE A 407 15.45 5.16 21.96
N ASP A 408 16.25 5.03 20.91
CA ASP A 408 17.71 4.87 21.04
C ASP A 408 18.36 6.03 21.79
N VAL A 409 18.05 7.26 21.36
CA VAL A 409 18.50 8.48 22.04
C VAL A 409 18.02 8.49 23.49
N GLY A 410 16.75 8.14 23.73
CA GLY A 410 16.16 8.02 25.05
C GLY A 410 16.88 7.00 25.94
N LEU A 411 17.23 5.83 25.41
CA LEU A 411 17.94 4.76 26.13
C LEU A 411 19.34 5.20 26.55
N VAL A 412 20.05 5.94 25.69
CA VAL A 412 21.36 6.52 26.03
C VAL A 412 21.23 7.46 27.23
N PHE A 413 20.25 8.36 27.21
CA PHE A 413 19.99 9.28 28.32
C PHE A 413 19.54 8.54 29.59
N LEU A 414 18.68 7.54 29.45
CA LEU A 414 18.18 6.73 30.55
C LEU A 414 19.33 5.99 31.25
N CYS A 415 20.22 5.34 30.49
CA CYS A 415 21.36 4.62 31.05
C CYS A 415 22.42 5.53 31.66
N ARG A 416 22.72 6.69 31.04
CA ARG A 416 23.60 7.71 31.64
C ARG A 416 22.98 8.32 32.90
N GLY A 417 21.65 8.43 32.91
CA GLY A 417 20.86 8.98 33.99
C GLY A 417 20.78 8.15 35.25
N GLN A 418 20.96 6.83 35.16
CA GLN A 418 20.74 5.94 36.30
C GLN A 418 21.58 6.29 37.53
N ARG A 419 22.81 6.77 37.35
CA ARG A 419 23.65 7.25 38.46
C ARG A 419 23.13 8.53 39.10
N ARG A 420 22.42 9.35 38.33
CA ARG A 420 21.94 10.68 38.71
C ARG A 420 20.58 10.64 39.42
N PHE A 421 19.75 9.64 39.15
CA PHE A 421 18.40 9.57 39.72
C PHE A 421 18.37 9.23 41.22
N GLY A 422 19.29 8.39 41.72
CA GLY A 422 19.31 7.94 43.12
C GLY A 422 19.82 8.94 44.16
N ASN A 423 20.56 9.99 43.76
CA ASN A 423 21.37 10.82 44.67
C ASN A 423 20.81 12.23 44.91
N ILE A 424 19.51 12.44 44.69
CA ILE A 424 18.87 13.76 44.86
C ILE A 424 18.81 14.20 46.34
N GLY A 425 18.83 13.24 47.28
CA GLY A 425 18.75 13.52 48.73
C GLY A 425 19.94 14.30 49.30
N GLU A 426 21.05 14.38 48.58
CA GLU A 426 22.26 15.11 48.99
C GLU A 426 22.78 16.03 47.87
N ALA A 427 21.89 16.48 46.96
CA ALA A 427 22.27 17.50 45.99
C ALA A 427 22.75 18.74 46.74
N ALA A 428 24.05 19.03 46.67
CA ALA A 428 24.63 20.19 47.31
C ALA A 428 23.88 21.45 46.81
N PRO A 429 23.46 22.38 47.69
CA PRO A 429 22.81 23.61 47.27
C PRO A 429 23.70 24.32 46.24
N ASP A 430 23.09 24.98 45.24
CA ASP A 430 23.83 25.62 44.14
C ASP A 430 24.89 26.63 44.63
N SER A 431 24.80 27.11 45.88
CA SER A 431 25.81 27.93 46.56
C SER A 431 27.12 27.19 46.88
N ALA A 432 27.11 25.86 47.00
CA ALA A 432 28.32 25.04 47.18
C ALA A 432 29.13 24.88 45.89
N TYR A 433 28.63 25.36 44.74
CA TYR A 433 29.41 25.46 43.51
C TYR A 433 30.13 26.82 43.38
N GLY A 434 29.75 27.82 44.18
CA GLY A 434 30.32 29.18 44.13
C GLY A 434 31.50 29.44 45.07
N ASP A 435 31.62 28.70 46.17
CA ASP A 435 32.67 28.91 47.18
C ASP A 435 33.54 27.67 47.35
N TYR A 436 34.49 27.48 46.44
CA TYR A 436 35.72 26.75 46.76
C TYR A 436 36.89 27.64 46.39
N TYR A 437 37.33 28.43 47.36
CA TYR A 437 38.72 28.82 47.46
C TYR A 437 39.56 27.53 47.40
N TYR A 438 40.52 27.49 46.49
CA TYR A 438 41.63 26.56 46.60
C TYR A 438 42.37 26.93 47.89
N GLU A 439 42.04 26.28 48.99
CA GLU A 439 42.95 26.24 50.14
C GLU A 439 44.09 25.33 49.70
N TYR A 440 45.11 25.94 49.08
CA TYR A 440 46.43 25.35 49.01
C TYR A 440 46.84 25.05 50.45
N ASP A 441 46.88 23.77 50.80
CA ASP A 441 47.52 23.31 52.02
C ASP A 441 49.03 23.55 51.87
N GLU A 442 49.47 24.77 52.15
CA GLU A 442 50.88 25.20 52.19
C GLU A 442 51.69 24.47 53.28
N SER A 443 51.08 23.58 54.08
CA SER A 443 51.76 22.92 55.22
C SER A 443 52.47 21.61 54.88
N LYS A 444 52.48 21.17 53.62
CA LYS A 444 53.28 20.00 53.19
C LYS A 444 54.28 20.38 52.11
N ILE A 445 55.31 21.10 52.54
CA ILE A 445 56.60 21.09 51.86
C ILE A 445 57.11 19.65 51.93
N TYR A 446 57.07 18.95 50.79
CA TYR A 446 57.88 17.75 50.61
C TYR A 446 59.33 18.22 50.57
N GLU A 447 60.05 18.06 51.68
CA GLU A 447 61.51 18.09 51.69
C GLU A 447 61.99 16.93 50.80
N TYR A 448 62.39 17.28 49.57
CA TYR A 448 63.22 16.40 48.77
C TYR A 448 64.64 16.50 49.34
N GLU A 449 65.02 15.49 50.12
CA GLU A 449 66.41 15.29 50.55
C GLU A 449 67.25 14.98 49.29
N TYR A 450 67.89 16.01 48.74
CA TYR A 450 68.90 15.89 47.70
C TYR A 450 70.16 15.30 48.35
N GLY A 451 70.26 13.97 48.35
CA GLY A 451 71.51 13.27 48.63
C GLY A 451 72.48 13.46 47.47
N SER A 452 73.29 14.53 47.51
CA SER A 452 74.50 14.64 46.69
C SER A 452 75.65 13.92 47.42
N SER A 453 76.01 12.72 46.98
CA SER A 453 77.36 12.20 47.23
C SER A 453 78.23 12.59 46.03
N TYR A 454 78.97 13.67 46.19
CA TYR A 454 80.22 13.85 45.45
C TYR A 454 81.32 13.08 46.18
N ASP A 455 82.04 12.29 45.41
CA ASP A 455 83.31 11.64 45.77
C ASP A 455 84.34 12.68 46.23
N GLU A 456 85.09 12.37 47.31
CA GLU A 456 86.48 12.76 47.52
C GLU A 456 87.13 11.80 48.53
N LEU A 457 87.73 10.71 48.02
CA LEU A 457 89.12 10.21 48.26
C LEU A 457 89.30 8.75 47.85
#